data_AF-A0A3B0QPD1-F1
#
_entry.id   AF-A0A3B0QPD1-F1
#
_cell.length_a   1.000
_cell.length_b   1.000
_cell.length_c   1.000
_cell.angle_alpha   90.00
_cell.angle_beta   90.00
_cell.angle_gamma   90.00
#
_symmetry.space_group_name_H-M   'P 1'
#
loop_
_entity.id
_entity.type
_entity.pdbx_description
1 polymer ?
#
loop_
_entity_poly.entity_id
_entity_poly.type
_entity_poly.pdbx_seq_one_letter_code
_entity_poly.pdbx_strand_id
1 'polypeptide(L)'
;MAKSKYKIHSKIKLTLGYDSEISDDEFLENWKERSTHVCKPCWELKYCPYGPFVEQSPLLPITRGEAIKHNQKIKHFLESGCYGLALSLDAEEKELYSEVIAAAKKDPSVLAKKVGMNLYMEELSEIAEKEGKDIFEYLQPPMSDFERYKVPFPFKEDKEEIKITDKLKIAIEEEINRMEQAVSTGIDDQREPLDASRRKLFKKEVSDFNPNDCPETIPDMITDMQCNKFAHICPVVFVGESITETTEERRRGRYISFTTKVRVVRRDNYTCQICGKHLKDHEVEFDHIIAHAKGGSSEEHNIRLTCFDCNREKSDRVEI
;
A
#
# COMPACT_ATOMS: atom_id res chain seq x y z
N MET A 1 14.17 -25.42 24.50
CA MET A 1 13.86 -24.35 23.55
C MET A 1 14.72 -23.15 23.92
N ALA A 2 15.50 -22.62 22.99
CA ALA A 2 16.30 -21.41 23.24
C ALA A 2 15.32 -20.22 23.30
N LYS A 3 15.34 -19.46 24.41
CA LYS A 3 14.51 -18.25 24.53
C LYS A 3 14.86 -17.29 23.40
N SER A 4 13.84 -16.75 22.73
CA SER A 4 14.02 -15.75 21.69
C SER A 4 14.80 -14.54 22.21
N LYS A 5 15.65 -13.98 21.34
CA LYS A 5 16.39 -12.74 21.58
C LYS A 5 15.49 -11.49 21.48
N TYR A 6 14.29 -11.62 20.90
CA TYR A 6 13.40 -10.52 20.61
C TYR A 6 12.31 -10.40 21.67
N LYS A 7 12.18 -9.21 22.27
CA LYS A 7 11.05 -8.85 23.11
C LYS A 7 9.98 -8.19 22.25
N ILE A 8 8.80 -8.79 22.14
CA ILE A 8 7.74 -8.30 21.25
C ILE A 8 6.74 -7.48 22.05
N HIS A 9 6.55 -6.22 21.64
CA HIS A 9 5.61 -5.33 22.30
C HIS A 9 4.15 -5.80 22.12
N SER A 10 3.34 -5.72 23.18
CA SER A 10 1.93 -6.14 23.17
C SER A 10 1.11 -5.47 22.06
N LYS A 11 1.37 -4.18 21.81
CA LYS A 11 0.75 -3.44 20.70
C LYS A 11 0.99 -4.08 19.33
N ILE A 12 2.19 -4.59 19.07
CA ILE A 12 2.51 -5.27 17.80
C ILE A 12 1.66 -6.54 17.68
N LYS A 13 1.57 -7.33 18.76
CA LYS A 13 0.77 -8.56 18.81
C LYS A 13 -0.71 -8.28 18.53
N LEU A 14 -1.29 -7.32 19.25
CA LEU A 14 -2.67 -6.89 19.09
C LEU A 14 -2.96 -6.38 17.67
N THR A 15 -2.10 -5.52 17.13
CA THR A 15 -2.23 -5.01 15.76
C THR A 15 -2.26 -6.14 14.73
N LEU A 16 -1.50 -7.21 14.97
CA LEU A 16 -1.43 -8.38 14.10
C LEU A 16 -2.50 -9.44 14.41
N GLY A 17 -3.48 -9.12 15.26
CA GLY A 17 -4.60 -9.99 15.60
C GLY A 17 -4.29 -11.10 16.61
N TYR A 18 -3.17 -11.02 17.32
CA TYR A 18 -2.82 -11.93 18.41
C TYR A 18 -3.30 -11.40 19.75
N ASP A 19 -3.45 -12.30 20.72
CA ASP A 19 -3.61 -11.94 22.12
C ASP A 19 -2.41 -11.09 22.61
N SER A 20 -2.62 -10.10 23.48
CA SER A 20 -1.53 -9.28 24.02
C SER A 20 -0.59 -10.07 24.92
N GLU A 21 -1.11 -11.10 25.58
CA GLU A 21 -0.43 -11.90 26.60
C GLU A 21 0.25 -13.16 26.04
N ILE A 22 0.09 -13.46 24.75
CA ILE A 22 0.79 -14.58 24.09
C ILE A 22 2.30 -14.46 24.33
N SER A 23 2.97 -15.59 24.57
CA SER A 23 4.41 -15.56 24.80
C SER A 23 5.17 -15.10 23.54
N ASP A 24 6.30 -14.41 23.73
CA ASP A 24 7.11 -13.93 22.59
C ASP A 24 7.60 -15.11 21.74
N ASP A 25 7.98 -16.23 22.35
CA ASP A 25 8.45 -17.42 21.63
C ASP A 25 7.34 -18.02 20.75
N GLU A 26 6.12 -18.15 21.28
CA GLU A 26 4.96 -18.67 20.56
C GLU A 26 4.52 -17.75 19.42
N PHE A 27 4.49 -16.43 19.67
CA PHE A 27 4.24 -15.44 18.64
C PHE A 27 5.25 -15.56 17.49
N LEU A 28 6.54 -15.66 17.82
CA LEU A 28 7.61 -15.72 16.82
C LEU A 28 7.60 -17.00 16.02
N GLU A 29 7.29 -18.14 16.66
CA GLU A 29 7.12 -19.42 15.97
C GLU A 29 5.97 -19.35 14.96
N ASN A 30 4.81 -18.85 15.39
CA ASN A 30 3.64 -18.70 14.51
C ASN A 30 3.88 -17.68 13.40
N TRP A 31 4.53 -16.56 13.70
CA TRP A 31 4.88 -15.54 12.71
C TRP A 31 5.85 -16.08 11.65
N LYS A 32 6.87 -16.82 12.08
CA LYS A 32 7.82 -17.47 11.18
C LYS A 32 7.11 -18.46 10.27
N GLU A 33 6.22 -19.27 10.80
CA GLU A 33 5.41 -20.19 9.99
C GLU A 33 4.63 -19.41 8.92
N ARG A 34 3.81 -18.43 9.32
CA ARG A 34 2.97 -17.63 8.41
C ARG A 34 3.77 -16.92 7.32
N SER A 35 4.84 -16.23 7.69
CA SER A 35 5.69 -15.48 6.75
C SER A 35 6.31 -16.36 5.67
N THR A 36 6.56 -17.65 5.93
CA THR A 36 7.10 -18.57 4.92
C THR A 36 6.08 -18.99 3.85
N HIS A 37 4.78 -18.80 4.10
CA HIS A 37 3.69 -19.15 3.18
C HIS A 37 3.36 -18.01 2.20
N VAL A 38 3.91 -16.82 2.42
CA VAL A 38 3.68 -15.65 1.58
C VAL A 38 4.48 -15.79 0.30
N CYS A 39 3.81 -16.09 -0.81
CA CYS A 39 4.39 -15.85 -2.13
C CYS A 39 4.50 -14.33 -2.31
N LYS A 40 5.61 -13.82 -2.87
CA LYS A 40 5.84 -12.39 -3.10
C LYS A 40 5.45 -11.85 -4.52
N PRO A 41 4.41 -12.34 -5.23
CA PRO A 41 4.17 -11.89 -6.61
C PRO A 41 3.57 -10.48 -6.66
N CYS A 42 2.91 -10.00 -5.60
CA CYS A 42 2.29 -8.67 -5.60
C CYS A 42 3.33 -7.53 -5.66
N TRP A 43 4.56 -7.77 -5.20
CA TRP A 43 5.64 -6.78 -5.18
C TRP A 43 6.18 -6.48 -6.59
N GLU A 44 6.09 -7.44 -7.52
CA GLU A 44 6.55 -7.29 -8.91
C GLU A 44 5.44 -6.75 -9.82
N LEU A 45 4.18 -7.11 -9.56
CA LEU A 45 3.03 -6.77 -10.43
C LEU A 45 2.48 -5.36 -10.21
N LYS A 46 2.96 -4.60 -9.22
CA LYS A 46 2.43 -3.27 -8.79
C LYS A 46 0.91 -3.24 -8.57
N TYR A 47 0.31 -4.42 -8.39
CA TYR A 47 -1.12 -4.70 -8.32
C TYR A 47 -1.41 -5.46 -7.02
N CYS A 48 -2.41 -5.00 -6.27
CA CYS A 48 -2.91 -5.68 -5.08
C CYS A 48 -4.19 -6.44 -5.45
N PRO A 49 -4.19 -7.78 -5.48
CA PRO A 49 -5.39 -8.56 -5.84
C PRO A 49 -6.52 -8.43 -4.83
N TYR A 50 -6.21 -7.99 -3.61
CA TYR A 50 -7.19 -7.74 -2.55
C TYR A 50 -7.91 -6.39 -2.70
N GLY A 51 -7.46 -5.53 -3.63
CA GLY A 51 -8.10 -4.24 -3.89
C GLY A 51 -8.31 -3.44 -2.60
N PRO A 52 -9.53 -2.95 -2.28
CA PRO A 52 -9.81 -2.13 -1.10
C PRO A 52 -9.72 -2.87 0.23
N PHE A 53 -9.77 -4.21 0.24
CA PHE A 53 -9.55 -4.97 1.48
C PHE A 53 -8.16 -4.71 2.08
N VAL A 54 -7.25 -4.15 1.27
CA VAL A 54 -5.95 -3.64 1.72
C VAL A 54 -6.07 -2.56 2.79
N GLU A 55 -7.12 -1.72 2.73
CA GLU A 55 -7.34 -0.61 3.68
C GLU A 55 -7.72 -1.11 5.07
N GLN A 56 -8.24 -2.34 5.15
CA GLN A 56 -8.60 -3.00 6.40
C GLN A 56 -7.45 -3.83 6.97
N SER A 57 -6.34 -3.93 6.25
CA SER A 57 -5.17 -4.67 6.69
C SER A 57 -4.40 -3.87 7.72
N PRO A 58 -3.87 -4.51 8.77
CA PRO A 58 -3.22 -3.78 9.85
C PRO A 58 -1.97 -3.05 9.35
N LEU A 59 -1.89 -1.77 9.67
CA LEU A 59 -0.65 -0.99 9.63
C LEU A 59 0.11 -1.26 10.92
N LEU A 60 1.42 -1.49 10.82
CA LEU A 60 2.26 -1.66 12.00
C LEU A 60 2.20 -0.38 12.87
N PRO A 61 2.22 -0.52 14.20
CA PRO A 61 2.22 0.64 15.09
C PRO A 61 3.47 1.48 14.87
N ILE A 62 3.36 2.80 15.02
CA ILE A 62 4.52 3.70 15.01
C ILE A 62 5.44 3.41 16.20
N THR A 63 6.73 3.73 16.06
CA THR A 63 7.68 3.60 17.16
C THR A 63 7.43 4.66 18.23
N ARG A 64 7.87 4.40 19.46
CA ARG A 64 7.76 5.34 20.58
C ARG A 64 8.42 6.68 20.27
N GLY A 65 9.58 6.66 19.60
CA GLY A 65 10.28 7.88 19.21
C GLY A 65 9.46 8.74 18.24
N GLU A 66 8.83 8.11 17.24
CA GLU A 66 7.93 8.78 16.30
C GLU A 66 6.66 9.28 16.98
N ALA A 67 6.07 8.47 17.86
CA ALA A 67 4.86 8.83 18.61
C ALA A 67 5.08 10.05 19.52
N ILE A 68 6.22 10.11 20.22
CA ILE A 68 6.60 11.28 21.04
C ILE A 68 6.76 12.52 20.15
N LYS A 69 7.47 12.41 19.01
CA LYS A 69 7.64 13.53 18.07
C LYS A 69 6.30 14.02 17.53
N HIS A 70 5.41 13.09 17.18
CA HIS A 70 4.06 13.40 16.71
C HIS A 70 3.25 14.13 17.80
N ASN A 71 3.24 13.61 19.03
CA ASN A 71 2.56 14.26 20.16
C ASN A 71 3.12 15.66 20.46
N GLN A 72 4.44 15.84 20.37
CA GLN A 72 5.08 17.16 20.50
C GLN A 72 4.61 18.13 19.40
N LYS A 73 4.48 17.66 18.16
CA LYS A 73 3.91 18.47 17.06
C LYS A 73 2.47 18.87 17.34
N ILE A 74 1.63 17.95 17.82
CA ILE A 74 0.24 18.26 18.17
C ILE A 74 0.17 19.32 19.28
N LYS A 75 1.00 19.21 20.33
CA LYS A 75 1.10 20.24 21.38
C LYS A 75 1.49 21.59 20.80
N HIS A 76 2.48 21.60 19.89
CA HIS A 76 2.87 22.82 19.20
C HIS A 76 1.71 23.43 18.40
N PHE A 77 0.90 22.63 17.69
CA PHE A 77 -0.27 23.14 16.97
C PHE A 77 -1.34 23.73 17.91
N LEU A 78 -1.55 23.11 19.08
CA LEU A 78 -2.47 23.64 20.09
C LEU A 78 -2.00 24.98 20.67
N GLU A 79 -0.69 25.12 20.89
CA GLU A 79 -0.04 26.33 21.41
C GLU A 79 0.01 27.47 20.37
N SER A 80 0.41 27.16 19.14
CA SER A 80 0.51 28.14 18.04
C SER A 80 -0.87 28.58 17.54
N GLY A 81 -1.88 27.74 17.71
CA GLY A 81 -3.22 27.94 17.16
C GLY A 81 -3.30 27.71 15.66
N CYS A 82 -2.24 27.19 15.03
CA CYS A 82 -2.20 26.83 13.61
C CYS A 82 -1.66 25.41 13.43
N TYR A 83 -2.15 24.69 12.43
CA TYR A 83 -1.60 23.41 11.98
C TYR A 83 -0.93 23.57 10.61
N GLY A 84 -0.19 22.56 10.15
CA GLY A 84 0.54 22.62 8.88
C GLY A 84 2.03 22.95 9.07
N LEU A 85 2.73 23.10 7.95
CA LEU A 85 4.18 23.30 7.92
C LEU A 85 4.53 24.48 7.02
N ALA A 86 5.59 25.18 7.39
CA ALA A 86 6.29 26.11 6.52
C ALA A 86 7.59 25.43 6.08
N LEU A 87 7.70 25.12 4.79
CA LEU A 87 8.82 24.36 4.21
C LEU A 87 9.65 25.28 3.33
N SER A 88 10.98 25.15 3.39
CA SER A 88 11.86 25.83 2.44
C SER A 88 11.83 25.12 1.10
N LEU A 89 11.62 25.86 0.02
CA LEU A 89 11.66 25.32 -1.34
C LEU A 89 13.08 25.32 -1.89
N ASP A 90 13.51 24.17 -2.39
CA ASP A 90 14.75 24.07 -3.17
C ASP A 90 14.57 24.58 -4.62
N ALA A 91 15.64 24.49 -5.42
CA ALA A 91 15.62 25.01 -6.79
C ALA A 91 14.68 24.21 -7.71
N GLU A 92 14.64 22.88 -7.54
CA GLU A 92 13.81 21.99 -8.35
C GLU A 92 12.32 22.17 -8.00
N GLU A 93 12.00 22.31 -6.71
CA GLU A 93 10.65 22.57 -6.23
C GLU A 93 10.12 23.93 -6.71
N LYS A 94 10.97 24.97 -6.72
CA LYS A 94 10.60 26.29 -7.27
C LYS A 94 10.31 26.26 -8.76
N GLU A 95 11.10 25.52 -9.52
CA GLU A 95 10.88 25.32 -10.96
C GLU A 95 9.56 24.58 -11.19
N LEU A 96 9.32 23.49 -10.46
CA LEU A 96 8.06 22.73 -10.52
C LEU A 96 6.85 23.61 -10.20
N TYR A 97 6.90 24.41 -9.13
CA TYR A 97 5.83 25.34 -8.79
C TYR A 97 5.57 26.34 -9.91
N SER A 98 6.63 26.88 -10.51
CA SER A 98 6.53 27.83 -11.62
C SER A 98 5.88 27.22 -12.86
N GLU A 99 6.22 25.96 -13.18
CA GLU A 99 5.57 25.21 -14.27
C GLU A 99 4.09 24.96 -14.00
N VAL A 100 3.75 24.53 -12.78
CA VAL A 100 2.36 24.28 -12.38
C VAL A 100 1.54 25.57 -12.41
N ILE A 101 2.09 26.68 -11.91
CA ILE A 101 1.44 28.01 -11.98
C ILE A 101 1.18 28.39 -13.45
N ALA A 102 2.18 28.25 -14.32
CA ALA A 102 2.05 28.58 -15.74
C ALA A 102 1.00 27.70 -16.46
N ALA A 103 0.90 26.42 -16.08
CA ALA A 103 -0.12 25.50 -16.58
C ALA A 103 -1.51 25.87 -16.06
N ALA A 104 -1.66 26.09 -14.74
CA ALA A 104 -2.93 26.42 -14.10
C ALA A 104 -3.52 27.76 -14.57
N LYS A 105 -2.67 28.75 -14.89
CA LYS A 105 -3.11 30.01 -15.51
C LYS A 105 -3.67 29.85 -16.92
N LYS A 106 -3.24 28.82 -17.66
CA LYS A 106 -3.77 28.51 -18.99
C LYS A 106 -5.02 27.65 -18.91
N ASP A 107 -5.01 26.67 -18.00
CA ASP A 107 -6.10 25.74 -17.76
C ASP A 107 -6.28 25.52 -16.25
N PRO A 108 -7.30 26.15 -15.62
CA PRO A 108 -7.59 25.97 -14.20
C PRO A 108 -7.89 24.52 -13.80
N SER A 109 -8.26 23.64 -14.75
CA SER A 109 -8.54 22.22 -14.47
C SER A 109 -7.33 21.48 -13.89
N VAL A 110 -6.11 21.97 -14.16
CA VAL A 110 -4.84 21.44 -13.65
C VAL A 110 -4.83 21.37 -12.11
N LEU A 111 -5.41 22.38 -11.44
CA LEU A 111 -5.48 22.42 -9.98
C LEU A 111 -6.86 22.02 -9.43
N ALA A 112 -7.88 21.88 -10.28
CA ALA A 112 -9.26 21.64 -9.87
C ALA A 112 -9.43 20.40 -8.97
N LYS A 113 -8.70 19.31 -9.23
CA LYS A 113 -8.76 18.11 -8.39
C LYS A 113 -8.17 18.34 -6.99
N LYS A 114 -7.00 18.98 -6.92
CA LYS A 114 -6.31 19.27 -5.66
C LYS A 114 -7.13 20.25 -4.81
N VAL A 115 -7.49 21.39 -5.39
CA VAL A 115 -8.21 22.46 -4.70
C VAL A 115 -9.64 22.03 -4.36
N GLY A 116 -10.30 21.30 -5.26
CA GLY A 116 -11.65 20.78 -5.01
C GLY A 116 -11.70 19.80 -3.84
N MET A 117 -10.68 18.97 -3.66
CA MET A 117 -10.57 18.11 -2.48
C MET A 117 -10.39 18.91 -1.19
N ASN A 118 -9.60 19.98 -1.19
CA ASN A 118 -9.44 20.85 -0.02
C ASN A 118 -10.76 21.51 0.38
N LEU A 119 -11.49 22.10 -0.59
CA LEU A 119 -12.81 22.68 -0.35
C LEU A 119 -13.82 21.66 0.18
N TYR A 120 -13.80 20.44 -0.36
CA TYR A 120 -14.65 19.36 0.13
C TYR A 120 -14.36 19.01 1.59
N MET A 121 -13.07 18.96 1.97
CA MET A 121 -12.66 18.69 3.35
C MET A 121 -13.06 19.80 4.32
N GLU A 122 -13.01 21.07 3.89
CA GLU A 122 -13.50 22.21 4.67
C GLU A 122 -15.02 22.13 4.89
N GLU A 123 -15.78 21.89 3.82
CA GLU A 123 -17.24 21.72 3.88
C GLU A 123 -17.64 20.57 4.80
N LEU A 124 -16.94 19.43 4.74
CA LEU A 124 -17.16 18.31 5.64
C LEU A 124 -16.86 18.67 7.10
N SER A 125 -15.81 19.46 7.36
CA SER A 125 -15.46 19.94 8.70
C SER A 125 -16.57 20.82 9.27
N GLU A 126 -17.12 21.73 8.47
CA GLU A 126 -18.24 22.60 8.86
C GLU A 126 -19.51 21.78 9.16
N ILE A 127 -19.81 20.76 8.35
CA ILE A 127 -20.95 19.86 8.56
C ILE A 127 -20.78 19.07 9.86
N ALA A 128 -19.60 18.48 10.08
CA ALA A 128 -19.30 17.70 11.28
C ALA A 128 -19.42 18.57 12.54
N GLU A 129 -18.93 19.82 12.50
CA GLU A 129 -19.10 20.79 13.59
C GLU A 129 -20.57 21.09 13.88
N LYS A 130 -21.36 21.35 12.83
CA LYS A 130 -22.79 21.66 12.96
C LYS A 130 -23.59 20.48 13.52
N GLU A 131 -23.22 19.25 13.17
CA GLU A 131 -23.88 18.04 13.67
C GLU A 131 -23.29 17.52 15.00
N GLY A 132 -22.19 18.12 15.48
CA GLY A 132 -21.49 17.69 16.69
C GLY A 132 -20.87 16.29 16.59
N LYS A 133 -20.60 15.83 15.37
CA LYS A 133 -20.04 14.51 15.05
C LYS A 133 -18.54 14.59 14.79
N ASP A 134 -17.88 13.44 14.84
CA ASP A 134 -16.48 13.37 14.43
C ASP A 134 -16.40 13.44 12.88
N ILE A 135 -15.46 14.22 12.34
CA ILE A 135 -15.22 14.32 10.90
C ILE A 135 -14.89 12.95 10.28
N PHE A 136 -14.28 12.04 11.05
CA PHE A 136 -13.96 10.68 10.61
C PHE A 136 -15.21 9.85 10.27
N GLU A 137 -16.37 10.17 10.84
CA GLU A 137 -17.65 9.51 10.50
C GLU A 137 -18.08 9.78 9.05
N TYR A 138 -17.62 10.87 8.44
CA TYR A 138 -17.91 11.21 7.04
C TYR A 138 -16.82 10.71 6.08
N LEU A 139 -15.57 10.64 6.54
CA LEU A 139 -14.44 10.18 5.74
C LEU A 139 -14.39 8.67 5.59
N GLN A 140 -14.93 7.93 6.57
CA GLN A 140 -15.08 6.49 6.51
C GLN A 140 -16.58 6.14 6.48
N PRO A 141 -17.20 6.03 5.29
CA PRO A 141 -18.56 5.54 5.18
C PRO A 141 -18.69 4.21 5.94
N PRO A 142 -19.84 3.96 6.59
CA PRO A 142 -20.05 2.69 7.27
C PRO A 142 -19.82 1.52 6.31
N MET A 143 -19.11 0.50 6.81
CA MET A 143 -18.70 -0.73 6.10
C MET A 143 -19.83 -1.55 5.47
N SER A 144 -21.08 -1.11 5.63
CA SER A 144 -22.27 -1.71 5.02
C SER A 144 -22.32 -1.60 3.50
N ASP A 145 -21.55 -0.70 2.88
CA ASP A 145 -21.55 -0.45 1.44
C ASP A 145 -20.25 -0.92 0.75
N PHE A 146 -19.80 -2.13 1.10
CA PHE A 146 -18.55 -2.71 0.59
C PHE A 146 -18.51 -2.81 -0.94
N GLU A 147 -19.66 -2.90 -1.59
CA GLU A 147 -19.77 -2.99 -3.05
C GLU A 147 -19.29 -1.72 -3.75
N ARG A 148 -19.40 -0.55 -3.11
CA ARG A 148 -18.88 0.73 -3.62
C ARG A 148 -17.36 0.76 -3.75
N TYR A 149 -16.67 -0.02 -2.93
CA TYR A 149 -15.22 -0.11 -2.98
C TYR A 149 -14.72 -1.08 -4.05
N LYS A 150 -15.56 -2.00 -4.57
CA LYS A 150 -15.14 -2.97 -5.59
C LYS A 150 -14.70 -2.25 -6.86
N VAL A 151 -13.39 -2.18 -7.06
CA VAL A 151 -12.80 -1.67 -8.29
C VAL A 151 -12.94 -2.73 -9.39
N PRO A 152 -13.69 -2.48 -10.47
CA PRO A 152 -13.85 -3.46 -11.53
C PRO A 152 -12.50 -3.73 -12.21
N PHE A 153 -12.27 -4.99 -12.61
CA PHE A 153 -11.13 -5.36 -13.46
C PHE A 153 -11.61 -5.60 -14.90
N PRO A 154 -11.02 -4.95 -15.92
CA PRO A 154 -9.90 -4.00 -15.83
C PRO A 154 -10.34 -2.68 -15.18
N PHE A 155 -9.43 -2.06 -14.40
CA PHE A 155 -9.68 -0.72 -13.85
C PHE A 155 -9.81 0.26 -15.02
N LYS A 156 -11.00 0.81 -15.18
CA LYS A 156 -11.23 1.93 -16.06
C LYS A 156 -11.22 3.16 -15.17
N GLU A 157 -10.18 3.97 -15.33
CA GLU A 157 -10.11 5.26 -14.67
C GLU A 157 -11.16 6.16 -15.33
N ASP A 158 -12.34 6.24 -14.72
CA ASP A 158 -13.35 7.19 -15.13
C ASP A 158 -12.77 8.59 -14.88
N LYS A 159 -12.43 9.29 -15.97
CA LYS A 159 -12.08 10.70 -15.92
C LYS A 159 -13.36 11.48 -15.67
N GLU A 160 -13.84 11.47 -14.42
CA GLU A 160 -14.89 12.39 -14.01
C GLU A 160 -14.37 13.82 -14.24
N GLU A 161 -14.97 14.52 -15.20
CA GLU A 161 -14.71 15.93 -15.41
C GLU A 161 -15.23 16.69 -14.19
N ILE A 162 -14.30 17.29 -13.43
CA ILE A 162 -14.63 18.10 -12.27
C ILE A 162 -15.36 19.34 -12.76
N LYS A 163 -16.62 19.50 -12.34
CA LYS A 163 -17.40 20.71 -12.65
C LYS A 163 -16.77 21.90 -11.92
N ILE A 164 -16.19 22.82 -12.70
CA ILE A 164 -15.58 24.04 -12.16
C ILE A 164 -16.68 25.03 -11.77
N THR A 165 -17.02 25.04 -10.48
CA THR A 165 -17.92 26.02 -9.87
C THR A 165 -17.20 27.36 -9.63
N ASP A 166 -17.94 28.44 -9.41
CA ASP A 166 -17.31 29.74 -9.15
C ASP A 166 -16.53 29.76 -7.83
N LYS A 167 -17.00 29.03 -6.81
CA LYS A 167 -16.26 28.80 -5.56
C LYS A 167 -14.90 28.13 -5.83
N LEU A 168 -14.89 27.10 -6.70
CA LEU A 168 -13.65 26.40 -7.06
C LEU A 168 -12.69 27.30 -7.86
N LYS A 169 -13.19 28.17 -8.74
CA LYS A 169 -12.32 29.13 -9.47
C LYS A 169 -11.60 30.07 -8.52
N ILE A 170 -12.33 30.66 -7.57
CA ILE A 170 -11.76 31.57 -6.56
C ILE A 170 -10.66 30.85 -5.77
N ALA A 171 -10.94 29.64 -5.28
CA ALA A 171 -9.97 28.86 -4.53
C ALA A 171 -8.74 28.46 -5.38
N ILE A 172 -8.90 28.22 -6.69
CA ILE A 172 -7.77 27.97 -7.60
C ILE A 172 -6.92 29.23 -7.75
N GLU A 173 -7.53 30.41 -7.88
CA GLU A 173 -6.79 31.68 -7.96
C GLU A 173 -6.02 31.96 -6.66
N GLU A 174 -6.62 31.70 -5.50
CA GLU A 174 -5.96 31.80 -4.20
C GLU A 174 -4.77 30.83 -4.08
N GLU A 175 -4.94 29.58 -4.52
CA GLU A 175 -3.86 28.58 -4.55
C GLU A 175 -2.71 29.01 -5.48
N ILE A 176 -3.01 29.58 -6.66
CA ILE A 176 -2.00 30.11 -7.57
C ILE A 176 -1.22 31.25 -6.89
N ASN A 177 -1.91 32.20 -6.27
CA ASN A 177 -1.27 33.33 -5.56
C ASN A 177 -0.36 32.84 -4.42
N ARG A 178 -0.81 31.83 -3.67
CA ARG A 178 -0.02 31.17 -2.62
C ARG A 178 1.25 30.54 -3.19
N MET A 179 1.13 29.79 -4.28
CA MET A 179 2.28 29.17 -4.94
C MET A 179 3.27 30.22 -5.48
N GLU A 180 2.78 31.34 -6.03
CA GLU A 180 3.63 32.46 -6.47
C GLU A 180 4.40 33.09 -5.30
N GLN A 181 3.73 33.29 -4.17
CA GLN A 181 4.37 33.78 -2.95
C GLN A 181 5.43 32.78 -2.46
N ALA A 182 5.16 31.48 -2.53
CA ALA A 182 6.11 30.45 -2.14
C ALA A 182 7.36 30.47 -3.03
N VAL A 183 7.21 30.58 -4.36
CA VAL A 183 8.35 30.72 -5.29
C VAL A 183 9.15 31.99 -4.99
N SER A 184 8.47 33.12 -4.74
CA SER A 184 9.10 34.41 -4.47
C SER A 184 9.88 34.43 -3.16
N THR A 185 9.28 33.94 -2.07
CA THR A 185 9.89 33.95 -0.73
C THR A 185 10.85 32.77 -0.53
N GLY A 186 10.72 31.72 -1.32
CA GLY A 186 11.38 30.44 -1.12
C GLY A 186 10.84 29.64 0.07
N ILE A 187 9.68 30.02 0.60
CA ILE A 187 9.02 29.33 1.71
C ILE A 187 7.59 28.99 1.30
N ASP A 188 7.29 27.71 1.25
CA ASP A 188 5.93 27.20 1.08
C ASP A 188 5.26 27.13 2.45
N ASP A 189 4.50 28.18 2.77
CA ASP A 189 3.73 28.26 4.00
C ASP A 189 2.35 27.65 3.82
N GLN A 190 2.15 26.46 4.39
CA GLN A 190 0.89 25.73 4.39
C GLN A 190 0.24 25.73 5.78
N ARG A 191 0.57 26.73 6.62
CA ARG A 191 0.00 26.82 7.95
C ARG A 191 -1.41 27.41 7.88
N GLU A 192 -2.35 26.69 8.49
CA GLU A 192 -3.76 27.07 8.54
C GLU A 192 -4.22 27.26 9.99
N PRO A 193 -5.17 28.15 10.26
CA PRO A 193 -5.78 28.28 11.58
C PRO A 193 -6.38 26.97 12.06
N LEU A 194 -6.14 26.64 13.33
CA LEU A 194 -6.70 25.43 13.92
C LEU A 194 -8.16 25.63 14.31
N ASP A 195 -9.06 24.97 13.57
CA ASP A 195 -10.51 24.95 13.80
C ASP A 195 -10.91 24.28 15.14
N ALA A 196 -12.18 24.43 15.51
CA ALA A 196 -12.68 23.99 16.80
C ALA A 196 -12.71 22.46 16.90
N SER A 197 -13.11 21.76 15.84
CA SER A 197 -13.13 20.29 15.77
C SER A 197 -11.73 19.69 15.92
N ARG A 198 -10.76 20.12 15.10
CA ARG A 198 -9.37 19.64 15.19
C ARG A 198 -8.75 19.98 16.52
N ARG A 199 -9.03 21.16 17.09
CA ARG A 199 -8.56 21.53 18.43
C ARG A 199 -9.09 20.59 19.51
N LYS A 200 -10.36 20.17 19.43
CA LYS A 200 -10.95 19.20 20.36
C LYS A 200 -10.29 17.83 20.21
N LEU A 201 -10.08 17.38 18.97
CA LEU A 201 -9.39 16.12 18.66
C LEU A 201 -7.95 16.12 19.20
N PHE A 202 -7.16 17.13 18.87
CA PHE A 202 -5.77 17.27 19.32
C PHE A 202 -5.64 17.31 20.84
N LYS A 203 -6.55 17.99 21.55
CA LYS A 203 -6.58 17.98 23.02
C LYS A 203 -6.82 16.57 23.57
N LYS A 204 -7.75 15.82 22.95
CA LYS A 204 -8.03 14.43 23.34
C LYS A 204 -6.82 13.54 23.07
N GLU A 205 -6.23 13.61 21.87
CA GLU A 205 -5.03 12.84 21.51
C GLU A 205 -3.86 13.11 22.46
N VAL A 206 -3.64 14.38 22.84
CA VAL A 206 -2.58 14.74 23.80
C VAL A 206 -2.87 14.20 25.19
N SER A 207 -4.13 14.21 25.62
CA SER A 207 -4.57 13.69 26.92
C SER A 207 -4.46 12.17 27.00
N ASP A 208 -4.83 11.47 25.93
CA ASP A 208 -4.88 10.01 25.87
C ASP A 208 -3.50 9.40 25.54
N PHE A 209 -2.52 10.23 25.16
CA PHE A 209 -1.20 9.75 24.72
C PHE A 209 -0.37 9.17 25.87
N ASN A 210 -0.03 7.89 25.74
CA ASN A 210 0.93 7.20 26.60
C ASN A 210 2.08 6.62 25.76
N PRO A 211 3.34 7.07 25.94
CA PRO A 211 4.50 6.55 25.22
C PRO A 211 4.74 5.04 25.40
N ASN A 212 4.27 4.46 26.51
CA ASN A 212 4.46 3.04 26.80
C ASN A 212 3.52 2.14 25.99
N ASP A 213 2.50 2.72 25.34
CA ASP A 213 1.61 1.96 24.45
C ASP A 213 2.24 1.73 23.07
N CYS A 214 3.38 2.38 22.80
CA CYS A 214 4.13 2.28 21.56
C CYS A 214 5.42 1.44 21.73
N PRO A 215 5.73 0.55 20.76
CA PRO A 215 6.98 -0.20 20.77
C PRO A 215 8.20 0.71 20.62
N GLU A 216 9.32 0.37 21.25
CA GLU A 216 10.59 1.08 21.03
C GLU A 216 11.11 0.85 19.61
N THR A 217 11.08 -0.40 19.18
CA THR A 217 11.50 -0.87 17.87
C THR A 217 10.55 -1.94 17.39
N ILE A 218 10.50 -2.14 16.07
CA ILE A 218 9.75 -3.21 15.43
C ILE A 218 10.80 -4.13 14.79
N PRO A 219 10.80 -5.44 15.09
CA PRO A 219 11.77 -6.36 14.50
C PRO A 219 11.67 -6.43 12.98
N ASP A 220 12.83 -6.51 12.30
CA ASP A 220 12.93 -6.54 10.84
C ASP A 220 12.07 -7.64 10.20
N MET A 221 12.03 -8.82 10.81
CA MET A 221 11.20 -9.94 10.36
C MET A 221 9.68 -9.65 10.30
N ILE A 222 9.22 -8.61 10.99
CA ILE A 222 7.83 -8.13 10.94
C ILE A 222 7.72 -7.02 9.89
N THR A 223 8.64 -6.04 9.88
CA THR A 223 8.62 -4.94 8.90
C THR A 223 8.83 -5.43 7.47
N ASP A 224 9.61 -6.49 7.27
CA ASP A 224 9.85 -7.13 5.98
C ASP A 224 8.58 -7.72 5.34
N MET A 225 7.51 -7.91 6.13
CA MET A 225 6.21 -8.36 5.65
C MET A 225 5.27 -7.21 5.27
N GLN A 226 5.71 -5.95 5.41
CA GLN A 226 4.94 -4.79 4.95
C GLN A 226 4.91 -4.72 3.43
N CYS A 227 3.76 -4.32 2.89
CA CYS A 227 3.62 -3.95 1.49
C CYS A 227 4.47 -2.72 1.19
N ASN A 228 5.34 -2.78 0.17
CA ASN A 228 6.14 -1.63 -0.26
C ASN A 228 5.31 -0.45 -0.80
N LYS A 229 4.07 -0.69 -1.25
CA LYS A 229 3.19 0.33 -1.83
C LYS A 229 2.29 1.01 -0.79
N PHE A 230 1.80 0.24 0.18
CA PHE A 230 0.77 0.70 1.12
C PHE A 230 1.15 0.52 2.60
N ALA A 231 2.34 -0.02 2.92
CA ALA A 231 2.89 -0.22 4.26
C ALA A 231 2.08 -1.07 5.26
N HIS A 232 0.97 -1.70 4.83
CA HIS A 232 0.20 -2.67 5.64
C HIS A 232 0.86 -4.06 5.63
N ILE A 233 0.50 -4.90 6.60
CA ILE A 233 0.79 -6.33 6.57
C ILE A 233 -0.25 -7.03 5.71
N CYS A 234 0.20 -7.63 4.61
CA CYS A 234 -0.68 -8.24 3.61
C CYS A 234 -1.64 -9.28 4.24
N PRO A 235 -2.93 -9.30 3.86
CA PRO A 235 -3.88 -10.33 4.31
C PRO A 235 -3.37 -11.76 4.11
N VAL A 236 -2.57 -12.01 3.07
CA VAL A 236 -1.93 -13.30 2.77
C VAL A 236 -1.16 -13.85 3.97
N VAL A 237 -0.55 -12.99 4.79
CA VAL A 237 0.21 -13.38 5.99
C VAL A 237 -0.71 -14.03 7.02
N PHE A 238 -1.93 -13.52 7.19
CA PHE A 238 -2.87 -13.97 8.22
C PHE A 238 -3.77 -15.08 7.76
N VAL A 239 -4.31 -14.92 6.56
CA VAL A 239 -5.32 -15.80 6.01
C VAL A 239 -4.66 -17.13 5.63
N GLY A 240 -3.35 -17.14 5.34
CA GLY A 240 -2.58 -18.36 5.13
C GLY A 240 -3.25 -19.31 4.13
N GLU A 241 -4.09 -18.75 3.26
CA GLU A 241 -5.00 -19.54 2.48
C GLU A 241 -4.18 -20.24 1.41
N SER A 242 -4.19 -21.57 1.49
CA SER A 242 -3.75 -22.48 0.44
C SER A 242 -4.52 -22.30 -0.88
N ILE A 243 -5.46 -21.35 -0.95
CA ILE A 243 -6.45 -21.16 -2.01
C ILE A 243 -6.05 -20.14 -3.08
N THR A 244 -4.76 -20.08 -3.41
CA THR A 244 -4.51 -20.22 -4.85
C THR A 244 -4.60 -21.72 -5.09
N GLU A 245 -5.82 -22.20 -5.36
CA GLU A 245 -6.29 -23.58 -5.26
C GLU A 245 -5.26 -24.68 -5.58
N THR A 246 -4.73 -25.34 -4.56
CA THR A 246 -4.27 -26.72 -4.69
C THR A 246 -4.62 -27.51 -3.43
N THR A 247 -5.22 -28.69 -3.60
CA THR A 247 -5.64 -29.62 -2.52
C THR A 247 -4.47 -30.17 -1.71
N GLU A 248 -3.23 -29.96 -2.16
CA GLU A 248 -1.99 -30.42 -1.53
C GLU A 248 -1.05 -29.24 -1.26
N GLU A 249 -0.13 -29.45 -0.31
CA GLU A 249 0.97 -28.52 -0.04
C GLU A 249 1.76 -28.23 -1.33
N ARG A 250 1.89 -26.95 -1.66
CA ARG A 250 2.79 -26.55 -2.76
C ARG A 250 4.21 -26.95 -2.45
N ARG A 251 4.77 -27.79 -3.31
CA ARG A 251 6.19 -28.18 -3.24
C ARG A 251 7.05 -26.96 -3.61
N ARG A 252 7.66 -26.32 -2.61
CA ARG A 252 8.49 -25.10 -2.74
C ARG A 252 9.89 -25.35 -3.35
N GLY A 253 10.00 -26.30 -4.28
CA GLY A 253 11.27 -26.67 -4.92
C GLY A 253 11.19 -26.63 -6.45
N ARG A 254 12.36 -26.61 -7.09
CA ARG A 254 12.50 -26.74 -8.56
C ARG A 254 12.04 -28.09 -9.10
N TYR A 255 11.70 -29.03 -8.23
CA TYR A 255 11.26 -30.36 -8.61
C TYR A 255 9.84 -30.31 -9.18
N ILE A 256 9.73 -30.64 -10.47
CA ILE A 256 8.44 -30.84 -11.15
C ILE A 256 8.10 -32.33 -11.07
N SER A 257 6.92 -32.65 -10.53
CA SER A 257 6.48 -34.04 -10.38
C SER A 257 6.32 -34.73 -11.74
N PHE A 258 6.51 -36.05 -11.79
CA PHE A 258 6.30 -36.83 -13.01
C PHE A 258 4.87 -36.68 -13.54
N THR A 259 3.87 -36.69 -12.66
CA THR A 259 2.46 -36.50 -13.01
C THR A 259 2.24 -35.15 -13.71
N THR A 260 2.82 -34.07 -13.17
CA THR A 260 2.74 -32.73 -13.76
C THR A 260 3.40 -32.70 -15.13
N LYS A 261 4.60 -33.30 -15.28
CA LYS A 261 5.29 -33.40 -16.58
C LYS A 261 4.43 -34.08 -17.64
N VAL A 262 3.80 -35.20 -17.30
CA VAL A 262 2.92 -35.94 -18.23
C VAL A 262 1.69 -35.11 -18.62
N ARG A 263 1.09 -34.38 -17.67
CA ARG A 263 -0.05 -33.50 -17.97
C ARG A 263 0.32 -32.35 -18.90
N VAL A 264 1.44 -31.67 -18.64
CA VAL A 264 1.95 -30.58 -19.48
C VAL A 264 2.26 -31.08 -20.89
N VAL A 265 2.93 -32.24 -21.03
CA VAL A 265 3.23 -32.83 -22.35
C VAL A 265 1.97 -33.13 -23.14
N ARG A 266 0.92 -33.63 -22.48
CA ARG A 266 -0.37 -33.90 -23.12
C ARG A 266 -1.10 -32.61 -23.49
N ARG A 267 -1.12 -31.62 -22.58
CA ARG A 267 -1.75 -30.30 -22.80
C ARG A 267 -1.11 -29.59 -24.00
N ASP A 268 0.21 -29.57 -24.04
CA ASP A 268 0.99 -28.85 -25.05
C ASP A 268 1.21 -29.68 -26.32
N ASN A 269 0.71 -30.92 -26.36
CA ASN A 269 0.79 -31.85 -27.49
C ASN A 269 2.18 -31.90 -28.14
N TYR A 270 3.22 -32.12 -27.33
CA TYR A 270 4.63 -32.13 -27.77
C TYR A 270 5.06 -30.89 -28.56
N THR A 271 4.38 -29.76 -28.39
CA THR A 271 4.63 -28.56 -29.17
C THR A 271 5.23 -27.48 -28.27
N CYS A 272 6.36 -26.90 -28.70
CA CYS A 272 6.99 -25.79 -28.01
C CYS A 272 6.02 -24.60 -27.94
N GLN A 273 5.71 -24.12 -26.74
CA GLN A 273 4.77 -23.03 -26.50
C GLN A 273 5.34 -21.65 -26.85
N ILE A 274 6.61 -21.56 -27.25
CA ILE A 274 7.26 -20.31 -27.67
C ILE A 274 7.32 -20.24 -29.20
N CYS A 275 7.90 -21.24 -29.86
CA CYS A 275 8.13 -21.22 -31.31
C CYS A 275 7.15 -22.06 -32.13
N GLY A 276 6.25 -22.82 -31.49
CA GLY A 276 5.27 -23.68 -32.17
C GLY A 276 5.85 -24.93 -32.83
N LYS A 277 7.15 -25.22 -32.67
CA LYS A 277 7.78 -26.44 -33.22
C LYS A 277 7.28 -27.68 -32.48
N HIS A 278 6.90 -28.71 -33.23
CA HIS A 278 6.66 -30.05 -32.67
C HIS A 278 8.00 -30.71 -32.30
N LEU A 279 8.12 -31.17 -31.07
CA LEU A 279 9.34 -31.70 -30.46
C LEU A 279 9.30 -33.22 -30.41
N LYS A 280 10.49 -33.83 -30.45
CA LYS A 280 10.70 -35.25 -30.11
C LYS A 280 10.96 -35.38 -28.61
N ASP A 281 10.79 -36.57 -28.05
CA ASP A 281 10.94 -36.83 -26.60
C ASP A 281 12.24 -36.29 -25.98
N HIS A 282 13.36 -36.34 -26.71
CA HIS A 282 14.67 -35.87 -26.25
C HIS A 282 14.90 -34.36 -26.44
N GLU A 283 14.00 -33.65 -27.12
CA GLU A 283 14.06 -32.20 -27.33
C GLU A 283 13.17 -31.43 -26.34
N VAL A 284 12.38 -32.14 -25.53
CA VAL A 284 11.40 -31.58 -24.60
C VAL A 284 12.06 -31.04 -23.33
N GLU A 285 11.87 -29.76 -23.07
CA GLU A 285 12.25 -29.10 -21.82
C GLU A 285 11.02 -28.52 -21.11
N PHE A 286 11.06 -28.52 -19.78
CA PHE A 286 10.00 -27.94 -18.93
C PHE A 286 10.48 -26.60 -18.39
N ASP A 287 9.91 -25.51 -18.90
CA ASP A 287 10.21 -24.14 -18.50
C ASP A 287 9.15 -23.62 -17.53
N HIS A 288 9.60 -22.84 -16.54
CA HIS A 288 8.71 -22.07 -15.67
C HIS A 288 8.37 -20.73 -16.35
N ILE A 289 7.10 -20.49 -16.64
CA ILE A 289 6.62 -19.23 -17.25
C ILE A 289 7.10 -18.05 -16.40
N ILE A 290 6.80 -18.09 -15.10
CA ILE A 290 7.45 -17.26 -14.08
C ILE A 290 8.62 -18.06 -13.53
N ALA A 291 9.85 -17.59 -13.72
CA ALA A 291 11.05 -18.30 -13.28
C ALA A 291 11.00 -18.66 -11.79
N HIS A 292 11.47 -19.87 -11.43
CA HIS A 292 11.53 -20.29 -10.02
C HIS A 292 12.38 -19.32 -9.16
N ALA A 293 13.43 -18.71 -9.72
CA ALA A 293 14.23 -17.71 -9.00
C ALA A 293 13.42 -16.46 -8.59
N LYS A 294 12.31 -16.20 -9.30
CA LYS A 294 11.35 -15.11 -9.04
C LYS A 294 10.09 -15.62 -8.33
N GLY A 295 10.14 -16.80 -7.72
CA GLY A 295 9.04 -17.35 -6.93
C GLY A 295 7.95 -18.08 -7.73
N GLY A 296 8.20 -18.42 -9.00
CA GLY A 296 7.26 -19.23 -9.77
C GLY A 296 7.05 -20.64 -9.20
N SER A 297 5.80 -21.09 -9.22
CA SER A 297 5.40 -22.42 -8.72
C SER A 297 5.79 -23.52 -9.71
N SER A 298 6.02 -24.76 -9.23
CA SER A 298 6.25 -25.93 -10.09
C SER A 298 4.94 -26.65 -10.46
N GLU A 299 3.82 -25.92 -10.45
CA GLU A 299 2.47 -26.40 -10.75
C GLU A 299 2.16 -26.31 -12.25
N GLU A 300 1.21 -27.13 -12.72
CA GLU A 300 0.88 -27.29 -14.14
C GLU A 300 0.63 -25.96 -14.89
N HIS A 301 -0.02 -25.00 -14.25
CA HIS A 301 -0.33 -23.70 -14.85
C HIS A 301 0.91 -22.81 -15.09
N ASN A 302 1.98 -23.00 -14.33
CA ASN A 302 3.21 -22.21 -14.45
C ASN A 302 4.32 -22.97 -15.21
N ILE A 303 4.07 -24.22 -15.62
CA ILE A 303 5.00 -25.00 -16.44
C ILE A 303 4.50 -25.05 -17.89
N ARG A 304 5.42 -24.86 -18.83
CA ARG A 304 5.18 -25.03 -20.26
C ARG A 304 6.27 -25.85 -20.94
N LEU A 305 5.89 -26.43 -22.07
CA LEU A 305 6.81 -27.20 -22.90
C LEU A 305 7.59 -26.29 -23.84
N THR A 306 8.91 -26.38 -23.81
CA THR A 306 9.81 -25.58 -24.65
C THR A 306 10.87 -26.45 -25.31
N CYS A 307 11.43 -25.98 -26.43
CA CYS A 307 12.66 -26.56 -26.95
C CYS A 307 13.88 -26.00 -26.20
N PHE A 308 14.99 -26.72 -26.29
CA PHE A 308 16.27 -26.33 -25.71
C PHE A 308 16.69 -24.89 -26.04
N ASP A 309 16.55 -24.48 -27.29
CA ASP A 309 16.97 -23.16 -27.76
C ASP A 309 16.12 -22.04 -27.13
N CYS A 310 14.79 -22.16 -27.19
CA CYS A 310 13.89 -21.16 -26.62
C CYS A 310 14.00 -21.09 -25.09
N ASN A 311 14.21 -22.23 -24.41
CA ASN A 311 14.37 -22.25 -22.95
C ASN A 311 15.65 -21.51 -22.53
N ARG A 312 16.77 -21.74 -23.23
CA ARG A 312 18.04 -21.05 -22.97
C ARG A 312 17.98 -19.57 -23.32
N GLU A 313 17.32 -19.22 -24.42
CA GLU A 313 17.15 -17.83 -24.82
C GLU A 313 16.34 -17.05 -23.79
N LYS A 314 15.30 -17.66 -23.19
CA LYS A 314 14.53 -17.00 -22.12
C LYS A 314 15.34 -16.75 -20.84
N SER A 315 16.13 -17.73 -20.39
CA SER A 315 16.82 -17.66 -19.09
C SER A 315 15.82 -17.36 -17.95
N ASP A 316 16.10 -16.36 -17.10
CA ASP A 316 15.27 -15.89 -16.00
C ASP A 316 14.35 -14.70 -16.38
N ARG A 317 14.27 -14.35 -17.67
CA ARG A 317 13.39 -13.29 -18.15
C ARG A 317 11.93 -13.73 -18.07
N VAL A 318 11.08 -12.80 -17.68
CA VAL A 318 9.63 -12.96 -17.65
C VAL A 318 9.10 -11.94 -18.64
N GLU A 319 8.71 -12.40 -19.81
CA GLU A 319 7.93 -11.59 -20.75
C GLU A 319 6.47 -11.89 -20.43
N ILE A 320 5.76 -10.87 -19.92
CA ILE A 320 4.34 -10.94 -19.57
C ILE A 320 3.52 -10.57 -20.80
#